data_AF-A0A2V5ZLH6-F1
#
_entry.id   AF-A0A2V5ZLH6-F1
#
_cell.length_a   1.000
_cell.length_b   1.000
_cell.length_c   1.000
_cell.angle_alpha   90.00
_cell.angle_beta   90.00
_cell.angle_gamma   90.00
#
_symmetry.space_group_name_H-M   'P 1'
#
loop_
_entity.id
_entity.type
_entity.pdbx_description
1 polymer ?
#
loop_
_entity_poly.entity_id
_entity_poly.type
_entity_poly.pdbx_seq_one_letter_code
_entity_poly.pdbx_strand_id
1 'polypeptide(L)'
;MSWSREEALTDPAIANPMKLLSEFRFSLRDIPTEIVVRLFKPVHSGKIVIQRSHDIAVDGAGAAAAESFDEDCSEGEALREAVNHLVNVYSAARAKGLKPDASWLKPNPDFR
;
A
#
# COMPACT_ATOMS: atom_id res chain seq x y z
N MET A 1 -2.22 27.30 26.22
CA MET A 1 -1.32 26.45 25.42
C MET A 1 -2.17 25.70 24.41
N SER A 2 -1.81 25.73 23.12
CA SER A 2 -2.49 24.92 22.11
C SER A 2 -1.77 23.59 22.00
N TRP A 3 -2.51 22.49 22.09
CA TRP A 3 -1.95 21.14 21.90
C TRP A 3 -1.70 20.89 20.41
N SER A 4 -0.67 20.12 20.09
CA SER A 4 -0.46 19.54 18.76
C SER A 4 -1.31 18.26 18.59
N ARG A 5 -1.53 17.88 17.33
CA ARG A 5 -2.28 16.65 16.98
C ARG A 5 -1.56 15.40 17.49
N GLU A 6 -0.23 15.43 17.45
CA GLU A 6 0.64 14.35 17.88
C GLU A 6 0.66 14.21 19.41
N GLU A 7 0.68 15.31 20.17
CA GLU A 7 0.60 15.28 21.65
C GLU A 7 -0.72 14.67 22.15
N ALA A 8 -1.83 14.92 21.45
CA ALA A 8 -3.13 14.32 21.78
C ALA A 8 -3.16 12.79 21.66
N LEU A 9 -2.18 12.19 20.98
CA LEU A 9 -2.08 10.74 20.72
C LEU A 9 -1.02 10.06 21.59
N THR A 10 -0.48 10.75 22.60
CA THR A 10 0.58 10.22 23.49
C THR A 10 0.06 9.55 24.76
N ASP A 11 -1.26 9.54 24.99
CA ASP A 11 -1.87 8.90 26.17
C ASP A 11 -1.58 7.38 26.17
N PRO A 12 -1.11 6.79 27.30
CA PRO A 12 -0.81 5.36 27.39
C PRO A 12 -1.98 4.42 27.09
N ALA A 13 -3.23 4.90 27.20
CA ALA A 13 -4.41 4.12 26.84
C ALA A 13 -4.64 4.03 25.32
N ILE A 14 -3.97 4.87 24.52
CA ILE A 14 -4.07 4.86 23.05
C ILE A 14 -3.09 3.84 22.49
N ALA A 15 -3.63 2.81 21.85
CA ALA A 15 -2.84 1.78 21.18
C ALA A 15 -2.60 2.12 19.70
N ASN A 16 -1.36 1.95 19.24
CA ASN A 16 -0.95 2.04 17.83
C ASN A 16 -1.44 3.29 17.08
N PRO A 17 -1.25 4.52 17.61
CA PRO A 17 -1.67 5.72 16.91
C PRO A 17 -0.92 5.88 15.58
N MET A 18 -1.66 6.16 14.51
CA MET A 18 -1.13 6.36 13.16
C MET A 18 -1.63 7.66 12.56
N LYS A 19 -0.77 8.32 11.78
CA LYS A 19 -1.09 9.50 10.99
C LYS A 19 -1.09 9.12 9.52
N LEU A 20 -2.20 9.40 8.82
CA LEU A 20 -2.21 9.33 7.36
C LEU A 20 -1.28 10.40 6.80
N LEU A 21 -0.31 9.99 5.99
CA LEU A 21 0.57 10.89 5.24
C LEU A 21 -0.10 11.28 3.93
N SER A 22 -0.44 10.28 3.11
CA SER A 22 -1.02 10.45 1.78
C SER A 22 -1.90 9.28 1.39
N GLU A 23 -2.84 9.55 0.50
CA GLU A 23 -3.69 8.56 -0.16
C GLU A 23 -3.60 8.75 -1.67
N PHE A 24 -3.42 7.64 -2.39
CA PHE A 24 -3.34 7.59 -3.84
C PHE A 24 -4.41 6.65 -4.37
N ARG A 25 -5.06 7.05 -5.46
CA ARG A 25 -6.08 6.26 -6.14
C ARG A 25 -5.73 6.16 -7.61
N PHE A 26 -5.74 4.96 -8.13
CA PHE A 26 -5.42 4.68 -9.53
C PHE A 26 -6.01 3.35 -9.96
N SER A 27 -5.96 3.06 -11.25
CA SER A 27 -6.30 1.74 -11.80
C SER A 27 -5.17 1.27 -12.69
N LEU A 28 -5.00 -0.05 -12.81
CA LEU A 28 -4.15 -0.61 -13.84
C LEU A 28 -4.84 -0.45 -15.19
N ARG A 29 -4.04 -0.29 -16.26
CA ARG A 29 -4.60 -0.21 -17.61
C ARG A 29 -5.43 -1.47 -17.89
N ASP A 30 -6.54 -1.32 -18.61
CA ASP A 30 -7.42 -2.43 -19.02
C ASP A 30 -8.12 -3.18 -17.86
N ILE A 31 -7.93 -2.76 -16.59
CA ILE A 31 -8.67 -3.28 -15.43
C ILE A 31 -9.36 -2.09 -14.72
N PRO A 32 -10.68 -1.91 -14.87
CA PRO A 32 -11.41 -0.74 -14.36
C PRO A 32 -11.73 -0.84 -12.85
N THR A 33 -10.87 -1.49 -12.08
CA THR A 33 -10.98 -1.59 -10.62
C THR A 33 -10.08 -0.54 -9.99
N GLU A 34 -10.63 0.28 -9.10
CA GLU A 34 -9.85 1.28 -8.36
C GLU A 34 -9.00 0.60 -7.28
N ILE A 35 -7.71 0.92 -7.28
CA ILE A 35 -6.73 0.55 -6.26
C ILE A 35 -6.45 1.80 -5.44
N VAL A 36 -6.54 1.66 -4.12
CA VAL A 36 -6.23 2.71 -3.16
C VAL A 36 -4.98 2.30 -2.41
N VAL A 37 -4.01 3.21 -2.35
CA VAL A 37 -2.78 3.04 -1.57
C VAL A 37 -2.71 4.16 -0.54
N ARG A 38 -2.57 3.81 0.72
CA ARG A 38 -2.43 4.75 1.84
C ARG A 38 -1.09 4.56 2.51
N LEU A 39 -0.44 5.68 2.82
CA LEU A 39 0.80 5.71 3.55
C LEU A 39 0.53 6.28 4.94
N PHE A 40 0.89 5.54 5.97
CA PHE A 40 0.75 5.93 7.36
C PHE A 40 2.09 6.06 8.03
N LYS A 41 2.18 6.95 9.02
CA LYS A 41 3.30 7.03 9.95
C LYS A 41 2.80 6.79 11.37
N PRO A 42 3.21 5.71 12.05
CA PRO A 42 2.92 5.54 13.47
C PRO A 42 3.54 6.69 14.28
N VAL A 43 2.81 7.20 15.27
CA VAL A 43 3.26 8.39 16.04
C VAL A 43 4.55 8.11 16.83
N HIS A 44 4.78 6.86 17.22
CA HIS A 44 5.96 6.44 17.99
C HIS A 44 6.99 5.67 17.16
N SER A 45 6.90 5.70 15.82
CA SER A 45 7.85 5.02 14.93
C SER A 45 8.31 5.91 13.78
N GLY A 46 9.54 5.71 13.33
CA GLY A 46 10.04 6.32 12.10
C GLY A 46 9.46 5.70 10.83
N LYS A 47 8.94 4.46 10.93
CA LYS A 47 8.56 3.63 9.77
C LYS A 47 7.31 4.15 9.05
N ILE A 48 7.31 4.01 7.73
CA ILE A 48 6.10 4.15 6.92
C ILE A 48 5.39 2.80 6.84
N VAL A 49 4.09 2.81 7.11
CA VAL A 49 3.20 1.66 6.95
C VAL A 49 2.37 1.87 5.69
N ILE A 50 2.38 0.91 4.79
CA ILE A 50 1.61 0.95 3.55
C ILE A 50 0.37 0.07 3.70
N GLN A 51 -0.77 0.61 3.31
CA GLN A 51 -2.00 -0.15 3.13
C GLN A 51 -2.44 -0.06 1.67
N ARG A 52 -2.82 -1.18 1.08
CA ARG A 52 -3.34 -1.26 -0.29
C ARG A 52 -4.70 -1.92 -0.28
N SER A 53 -5.66 -1.40 -1.05
CA SER A 53 -7.01 -1.97 -1.11
C SER A 53 -7.08 -3.30 -1.84
N HIS A 54 -6.16 -3.52 -2.78
CA HIS A 54 -6.06 -4.75 -3.53
C HIS A 54 -4.61 -5.16 -3.68
N ASP A 55 -4.36 -6.47 -3.59
CA ASP A 55 -3.15 -7.10 -4.08
C ASP A 55 -3.39 -7.64 -5.49
N ILE A 56 -2.31 -7.84 -6.25
CA ILE A 56 -2.39 -8.46 -7.57
C ILE A 56 -1.89 -9.90 -7.51
N ALA A 57 -2.68 -10.82 -8.04
CA ALA A 57 -2.32 -12.23 -8.17
C ALA A 57 -2.82 -12.74 -9.51
N VAL A 58 -1.90 -13.28 -10.31
CA VAL A 58 -2.21 -13.87 -11.62
C VAL A 58 -1.65 -15.29 -11.64
N ASP A 59 -2.48 -16.26 -12.02
CA ASP A 59 -2.04 -17.65 -12.12
C ASP A 59 -0.83 -17.77 -13.06
N GLY A 60 0.27 -18.32 -12.54
CA GLY A 60 1.54 -18.43 -13.27
C GLY A 60 2.44 -17.18 -13.22
N ALA A 61 2.05 -16.12 -12.51
CA ALA A 61 2.96 -15.08 -12.00
C ALA A 61 3.16 -15.35 -10.51
N GLY A 62 4.41 -15.59 -10.08
CA GLY A 62 4.69 -15.94 -8.68
C GLY A 62 4.15 -14.91 -7.70
N ALA A 63 3.69 -15.37 -6.53
CA ALA A 63 3.33 -14.49 -5.43
C ALA A 63 4.57 -13.72 -4.97
N ALA A 64 4.46 -12.41 -4.80
CA ALA A 64 5.55 -11.64 -4.24
C ALA A 64 5.48 -11.61 -2.71
N ALA A 65 6.65 -11.43 -2.10
CA ALA A 65 6.83 -11.42 -0.66
C ALA A 65 6.21 -10.18 0.00
N ALA A 66 5.87 -10.31 1.28
CA ALA A 66 5.45 -9.19 2.11
C ALA A 66 6.54 -8.11 2.14
N GLU A 67 6.16 -6.87 1.86
CA GLU A 67 7.07 -5.72 1.83
C GLU A 67 7.37 -5.29 3.28
N SER A 68 8.65 -5.30 3.69
CA SER A 68 9.12 -4.67 4.94
C SER A 68 9.99 -3.47 4.59
N PHE A 69 9.67 -2.30 5.13
CA PHE A 69 10.36 -1.05 4.84
C PHE A 69 11.38 -0.70 5.93
N ASP A 70 12.52 -0.18 5.50
CA ASP A 70 13.54 0.39 6.37
C ASP A 70 13.02 1.66 7.07
N GLU A 71 13.60 1.97 8.23
CA GLU A 71 13.21 3.11 9.07
C GLU A 71 13.43 4.47 8.40
N ASP A 72 14.32 4.54 7.41
CA ASP A 72 14.68 5.75 6.69
C ASP A 72 14.02 5.89 5.30
N CYS A 73 13.05 5.02 4.98
CA CYS A 73 12.35 5.06 3.69
C CYS A 73 11.54 6.35 3.54
N SER A 74 11.76 7.10 2.45
CA SER A 74 10.94 8.27 2.12
C SER A 74 9.54 7.85 1.64
N GLU A 75 8.57 8.79 1.70
CA GLU A 75 7.21 8.57 1.21
C GLU A 75 7.19 8.17 -0.28
N GLY A 76 8.03 8.80 -1.10
CA GLY A 76 8.14 8.51 -2.52
C GLY A 76 8.72 7.12 -2.80
N GLU A 77 9.72 6.67 -2.02
CA GLU A 77 10.27 5.32 -2.14
C GLU A 77 9.26 4.26 -1.70
N ALA A 78 8.55 4.51 -0.59
CA ALA A 78 7.49 3.65 -0.10
C ALA A 78 6.39 3.47 -1.15
N LEU A 79 5.91 4.58 -1.73
CA LEU A 79 4.91 4.53 -2.81
C LEU A 79 5.44 3.79 -4.04
N ARG A 80 6.68 4.10 -4.46
CA ARG A 80 7.29 3.50 -5.65
C ARG A 80 7.36 1.98 -5.52
N GLU A 81 7.75 1.45 -4.37
CA GLU A 81 7.82 0.00 -4.16
C GLU A 81 6.43 -0.65 -4.20
N ALA A 82 5.46 -0.07 -3.47
CA ALA A 82 4.08 -0.56 -3.44
C ALA A 82 3.43 -0.60 -4.83
N VAL A 83 3.72 0.40 -5.66
CA VAL A 83 3.24 0.48 -7.05
C VAL A 83 4.03 -0.45 -7.97
N ASN A 84 5.36 -0.53 -7.82
CA ASN A 84 6.21 -1.41 -8.63
C ASN A 84 5.77 -2.86 -8.50
N HIS A 85 5.43 -3.32 -7.30
CA HIS A 85 4.89 -4.65 -7.08
C HIS A 85 3.68 -4.93 -7.99
N LEU A 86 2.69 -4.02 -7.99
CA LEU A 86 1.48 -4.13 -8.82
C LEU A 86 1.82 -4.15 -10.31
N VAL A 87 2.66 -3.21 -10.75
CA VAL A 87 3.03 -3.03 -12.15
C VAL A 87 3.86 -4.20 -12.68
N ASN A 88 4.75 -4.77 -11.87
CA ASN A 88 5.62 -5.88 -12.26
C ASN A 88 4.81 -7.14 -12.56
N VAL A 89 3.90 -7.53 -11.67
CA VAL A 89 3.02 -8.70 -11.88
C VAL A 89 2.10 -8.48 -13.08
N TYR A 90 1.49 -7.30 -13.18
CA TYR A 90 0.63 -6.92 -14.30
C TYR A 90 1.38 -6.99 -15.65
N SER A 91 2.56 -6.40 -15.71
CA SER A 91 3.36 -6.34 -16.94
C SER A 91 3.89 -7.72 -17.32
N ALA A 92 4.31 -8.54 -16.36
CA ALA A 92 4.75 -9.91 -16.58
C ALA A 92 3.63 -10.80 -17.13
N ALA A 93 2.41 -10.69 -16.59
CA ALA A 93 1.25 -11.41 -17.10
C ALA A 93 0.92 -11.01 -18.55
N ARG A 94 0.94 -9.71 -18.86
CA ARG A 94 0.71 -9.22 -20.22
C ARG A 94 1.79 -9.64 -21.20
N ALA A 95 3.05 -9.67 -20.79
CA ALA A 95 4.15 -10.16 -21.60
C ALA A 95 3.99 -11.64 -22.01
N LYS A 96 3.27 -12.43 -21.20
CA LYS A 96 2.89 -13.82 -21.52
C LYS A 96 1.64 -13.92 -22.40
N GLY A 97 1.06 -12.81 -22.84
CA GLY A 97 -0.15 -12.77 -23.66
C GLY A 97 -1.46 -12.94 -22.87
N LEU A 98 -1.40 -12.92 -21.53
CA LEU A 98 -2.61 -12.97 -20.71
C LEU A 98 -3.38 -11.65 -20.82
N LYS A 99 -4.71 -11.75 -20.90
CA LYS A 99 -5.59 -10.57 -20.96
C LYS A 99 -5.87 -10.08 -19.54
N PRO A 100 -5.64 -8.78 -19.26
CA PRO A 100 -6.01 -8.18 -17.99
C PRO A 100 -7.48 -8.41 -17.65
N ASP A 101 -7.73 -8.81 -16.41
CA ASP A 101 -9.07 -9.11 -15.92
C ASP A 101 -9.20 -8.65 -14.45
N ALA A 102 -10.40 -8.24 -14.05
CA ALA A 102 -10.66 -7.80 -12.68
C ALA A 102 -10.35 -8.88 -11.63
N SER A 103 -10.44 -10.16 -11.99
CA SER A 103 -10.10 -11.28 -11.12
C SER A 103 -8.63 -11.31 -10.69
N TRP A 104 -7.74 -10.58 -11.37
CA TRP A 104 -6.33 -10.44 -10.99
C TRP A 104 -6.15 -9.62 -9.72
N LEU A 105 -7.09 -8.74 -9.40
CA LEU A 105 -7.05 -7.91 -8.20
C LEU A 105 -7.84 -8.60 -7.09
N LYS A 106 -7.14 -8.94 -6.01
CA LYS A 106 -7.72 -9.54 -4.82
C LYS A 106 -7.89 -8.47 -3.75
N PRO A 107 -9.11 -8.24 -3.24
CA PRO A 107 -9.31 -7.33 -2.13
C PRO A 107 -8.43 -7.73 -0.94
N ASN A 108 -7.73 -6.76 -0.36
CA ASN A 108 -6.94 -6.98 0.83
C ASN A 108 -7.86 -6.91 2.07
N PRO A 109 -8.00 -7.99 2.85
CA PRO A 109 -8.88 -8.01 4.03
C PRO A 109 -8.40 -7.07 5.16
N ASP A 110 -7.13 -6.69 5.15
CA ASP A 110 -6.54 -5.79 6.13
C ASP A 110 -6.72 -4.31 5.76
N PHE A 111 -7.24 -4.01 4.57
CA PHE A 111 -7.57 -2.65 4.15
C PHE A 111 -8.88 -2.20 4.78
N ARG A 112 -8.80 -1.20 5.66
CA ARG A 112 -9.95 -0.62 6.38
C ARG A 112 -10.09 0.87 6.09
#